data_AF-A0A852J4F8-F1
#
_entry.id   AF-A0A852J4F8-F1
#
_cell.length_a   1.000
_cell.length_b   1.000
_cell.length_c   1.000
_cell.angle_alpha   90.00
_cell.angle_beta   90.00
_cell.angle_gamma   90.00
#
_symmetry.space_group_name_H-M   'P 1'
#
loop_
_entity.id
_entity.type
_entity.pdbx_description
1 polymer ?
#
loop_
_entity_poly.entity_id
_entity_poly.type
_entity_poly.pdbx_seq_one_letter_code
_entity_poly.pdbx_strand_id
1 'polypeptide(L)'
;LPRFYEKVQALHQDPEASVDNPLLAFSLIKRLHSDWPNVVYSEEASENTQALQEGFQEVEEELPGAEDLAGAARALMRLQDVYGLSVKGMAKGSFQPAASGCPPLYSPEHRAALTADDCFHVGKVAYDTGDFYHSIPWLEEAVGLFRLWQGSREPEDGSSLAAALDHLAFAYFRAGNISHALSLSKEFLHYEPSNQRVLRNVAKYQELLALGRAAEAVPLRRPNGTQLRSRDAYEELCQRPGGQRLPRLSCSYETNGSPYLLLQPAKKELVQAQPHVALYHDFISDSEAETIKGLAGPWLQRSVVASGEQQQEAEYRISKSAWLKATVDPVVVALEKRIAALTGLDLRPPYAEHLQVVNYGLGGHYEPHFDHATSLKSPLYRMKSGNRIATVMIYLSSVQAGGSTAFIYANFSVPVVKNAALFWWNLRRSGAGDGDTLHGACPVLAGDKWVANKWIHEHGQEFRRPCGADPSD
;
A
#
# COMPACT_ATOMS: atom_id res chain seq x y z
N LEU A 1 8.91 -26.82 15.46
CA LEU A 1 9.29 -26.16 16.73
C LEU A 1 10.61 -25.36 16.68
N PRO A 2 11.80 -25.91 16.30
CA PRO A 2 13.06 -25.11 16.29
C PRO A 2 13.08 -23.96 15.28
N ARG A 3 12.58 -24.19 14.05
CA ARG A 3 12.45 -23.15 13.02
C ARG A 3 11.46 -22.06 13.42
N PHE A 4 10.35 -22.45 14.04
CA PHE A 4 9.41 -21.54 14.67
C PHE A 4 10.16 -20.68 15.71
N TYR A 5 10.90 -21.30 16.62
CA TYR A 5 11.65 -20.57 17.65
C TYR A 5 12.70 -19.60 17.06
N GLU A 6 13.52 -20.04 16.11
CA GLU A 6 14.54 -19.20 15.44
C GLU A 6 13.92 -18.01 14.70
N LYS A 7 12.83 -18.24 13.95
CA LYS A 7 12.09 -17.17 13.27
C LYS A 7 11.49 -16.19 14.29
N VAL A 8 10.93 -16.67 15.41
CA VAL A 8 10.37 -15.82 16.50
C VAL A 8 11.48 -14.97 17.13
N GLN A 9 12.63 -15.57 17.41
CA GLN A 9 13.74 -14.88 18.02
C GLN A 9 14.31 -13.78 17.10
N ALA A 10 14.36 -14.02 15.79
CA ALA A 10 14.74 -13.01 14.79
C ALA A 10 13.74 -11.85 14.71
N LEU A 11 12.44 -12.10 14.83
CA LEU A 11 11.39 -11.08 14.81
C LEU A 11 11.35 -10.25 16.11
N HIS A 12 11.70 -10.83 17.26
CA HIS A 12 11.73 -10.12 18.55
C HIS A 12 12.99 -9.27 18.78
N GLN A 13 14.07 -9.47 18.01
CA GLN A 13 15.30 -8.69 18.16
C GLN A 13 15.11 -7.22 17.75
N ASP A 14 14.19 -6.95 16.80
CA ASP A 14 13.78 -5.59 16.44
C ASP A 14 12.32 -5.60 15.91
N PRO A 15 11.32 -5.43 16.80
CA PRO A 15 9.92 -5.46 16.42
C PRO A 15 9.52 -4.36 15.43
N GLU A 16 10.16 -3.19 15.48
CA GLU A 16 9.87 -2.06 14.59
C GLU A 16 10.45 -2.32 13.18
N ALA A 17 11.69 -2.80 13.09
CA ALA A 17 12.29 -3.16 11.80
C ALA A 17 11.57 -4.33 11.09
N SER A 18 10.88 -5.19 11.86
CA SER A 18 10.13 -6.31 11.30
C SER A 18 8.84 -5.89 10.57
N VAL A 19 8.17 -4.83 11.00
CA VAL A 19 6.90 -4.38 10.39
C VAL A 19 7.16 -3.44 9.21
N ASP A 20 8.28 -2.72 9.24
CA ASP A 20 8.70 -1.81 8.17
C ASP A 20 9.13 -2.55 6.89
N ASN A 21 9.55 -3.81 6.98
CA ASN A 21 9.90 -4.63 5.81
C ASN A 21 8.67 -5.39 5.29
N PRO A 22 8.25 -5.19 4.03
CA PRO A 22 7.03 -5.77 3.51
C PRO A 22 7.03 -7.31 3.44
N LEU A 23 8.20 -7.92 3.30
CA LEU A 23 8.34 -9.37 3.24
C LEU A 23 8.25 -9.99 4.64
N LEU A 24 8.87 -9.35 5.63
CA LEU A 24 8.78 -9.78 7.03
C LEU A 24 7.37 -9.61 7.57
N ALA A 25 6.71 -8.50 7.27
CA ALA A 25 5.32 -8.27 7.62
C ALA A 25 4.39 -9.33 7.00
N PHE A 26 4.54 -9.66 5.71
CA PHE A 26 3.80 -10.76 5.08
C PHE A 26 4.07 -12.11 5.76
N SER A 27 5.34 -12.47 5.96
CA SER A 27 5.71 -13.74 6.60
C SER A 27 5.21 -13.82 8.05
N LEU A 28 5.18 -12.71 8.78
CA LEU A 28 4.62 -12.65 10.13
C LEU A 28 3.10 -12.87 10.12
N ILE A 29 2.37 -12.15 9.25
CA ILE A 29 0.91 -12.31 9.12
C ILE A 29 0.56 -13.76 8.77
N LYS A 30 1.23 -14.31 7.75
CA LYS A 30 1.02 -15.71 7.34
C LYS A 30 1.26 -16.66 8.50
N ARG A 31 2.35 -16.45 9.23
CA ARG A 31 2.72 -17.32 10.33
C ARG A 31 1.74 -17.28 11.49
N LEU A 32 1.26 -16.10 11.86
CA LEU A 32 0.26 -15.95 12.93
C LEU A 32 -1.06 -16.60 12.54
N HIS A 33 -1.39 -16.58 11.25
CA HIS A 33 -2.64 -17.13 10.72
C HIS A 33 -2.60 -18.65 10.43
N SER A 34 -1.55 -19.13 9.78
CA SER A 34 -1.45 -20.50 9.22
C SER A 34 -0.51 -21.39 10.03
N ASP A 35 0.71 -20.94 10.33
CA ASP A 35 1.70 -21.78 11.00
C ASP A 35 1.42 -21.97 12.51
N TRP A 36 0.95 -20.93 13.21
CA TRP A 36 0.80 -20.97 14.67
C TRP A 36 -0.29 -21.97 15.12
N PRO A 37 -1.48 -22.02 14.51
CA PRO A 37 -2.46 -23.07 14.82
C PRO A 37 -1.87 -24.48 14.66
N ASN A 38 -1.09 -24.73 13.61
CA ASN A 38 -0.45 -26.03 13.39
C ASN A 38 0.51 -26.42 14.53
N VAL A 39 1.14 -25.44 15.19
CA VAL A 39 1.99 -25.68 16.36
C VAL A 39 1.17 -25.89 17.63
N VAL A 40 0.14 -25.06 17.86
CA VAL A 40 -0.72 -25.08 19.06
C VAL A 40 -1.51 -26.39 19.16
N TYR A 41 -1.97 -26.90 18.01
CA TYR A 41 -2.76 -28.12 17.92
C TYR A 41 -1.96 -29.35 17.48
N SER A 42 -0.62 -29.25 17.45
CA SER A 42 0.24 -30.39 17.13
C SER A 42 0.25 -31.44 18.23
N GLU A 43 0.11 -32.71 17.85
CA GLU A 43 0.31 -33.86 18.74
C GLU A 43 1.79 -34.07 19.11
N GLU A 44 2.73 -33.37 18.46
CA GLU A 44 4.16 -33.42 18.76
C GLU A 44 4.56 -32.57 19.98
N ALA A 45 3.67 -31.69 20.47
CA ALA A 45 3.92 -30.88 21.65
C ALA A 45 3.65 -31.68 22.94
N SER A 46 4.72 -32.11 23.62
CA SER A 46 4.64 -33.07 24.73
C SER A 46 4.52 -32.47 26.14
N GLU A 47 4.73 -31.16 26.32
CA GLU A 47 4.58 -30.46 27.62
C GLU A 47 3.94 -29.07 27.43
N ASN A 48 3.03 -28.69 28.34
CA ASN A 48 2.32 -27.39 28.38
C ASN A 48 1.39 -27.05 27.19
N THR A 49 0.96 -28.04 26.41
CA THR A 49 0.03 -27.83 25.27
C THR A 49 -1.27 -27.14 25.69
N GLN A 50 -1.78 -27.44 26.89
CA GLN A 50 -3.00 -26.82 27.41
C GLN A 50 -2.81 -25.32 27.70
N ALA A 51 -1.73 -24.92 28.38
CA ALA A 51 -1.45 -23.50 28.64
C ALA A 51 -1.18 -22.71 27.34
N LEU A 52 -0.56 -23.35 26.34
CA LEU A 52 -0.35 -22.78 25.01
C LEU A 52 -1.68 -22.61 24.26
N GLN A 53 -2.60 -23.57 24.35
CA GLN A 53 -3.93 -23.52 23.77
C GLN A 53 -4.80 -22.45 24.44
N GLU A 54 -4.80 -22.39 25.76
CA GLU A 54 -5.51 -21.37 26.55
C GLU A 54 -5.01 -19.96 26.18
N GLY A 55 -3.69 -19.76 26.17
CA GLY A 55 -3.10 -18.49 25.76
C GLY A 55 -3.36 -18.12 24.29
N PHE A 56 -3.43 -19.10 23.38
CA PHE A 56 -3.81 -18.86 21.98
C PHE A 56 -5.28 -18.41 21.87
N GLN A 57 -6.19 -19.09 22.58
CA GLN A 57 -7.62 -18.74 22.60
C GLN A 57 -7.88 -17.33 23.15
N GLU A 58 -7.07 -16.87 24.11
CA GLU A 58 -7.18 -15.51 24.66
C GLU A 58 -6.87 -14.41 23.63
N VAL A 59 -5.98 -14.69 22.66
CA VAL A 59 -5.53 -13.69 21.67
C VAL A 59 -6.07 -13.94 20.26
N GLU A 60 -6.75 -15.06 20.02
CA GLU A 60 -7.18 -15.50 18.68
C GLU A 60 -7.99 -14.44 17.94
N GLU A 61 -8.90 -13.74 18.63
CA GLU A 61 -9.72 -12.67 18.02
C GLU A 61 -8.90 -11.43 17.61
N GLU A 62 -7.70 -11.26 18.16
CA GLU A 62 -6.77 -10.16 17.85
C GLU A 62 -5.74 -10.54 16.76
N LEU A 63 -5.64 -11.84 16.42
CA LEU A 63 -4.69 -12.33 15.42
C LEU A 63 -5.17 -12.07 13.98
N PRO A 64 -4.24 -12.00 13.00
CA PRO A 64 -4.61 -11.82 11.60
C PRO A 64 -5.52 -12.93 11.06
N GLY A 65 -6.59 -12.53 10.37
CA GLY A 65 -7.51 -13.43 9.70
C GLY A 65 -7.07 -13.79 8.27
N ALA A 66 -7.86 -14.64 7.61
CA ALA A 66 -7.60 -15.05 6.23
C ALA A 66 -7.62 -13.85 5.25
N GLU A 67 -8.45 -12.85 5.52
CA GLU A 67 -8.50 -11.62 4.71
C GLU A 67 -7.23 -10.77 4.85
N ASP A 68 -6.62 -10.73 6.05
CA ASP A 68 -5.36 -10.00 6.27
C ASP A 68 -4.22 -10.66 5.52
N LEU A 69 -4.14 -11.99 5.55
CA LEU A 69 -3.14 -12.75 4.80
C LEU A 69 -3.32 -12.58 3.29
N ALA A 70 -4.55 -12.71 2.77
CA ALA A 70 -4.83 -12.45 1.36
C ALA A 70 -4.55 -10.99 0.98
N GLY A 71 -4.82 -10.04 1.89
CA GLY A 71 -4.51 -8.62 1.74
C GLY A 71 -3.01 -8.36 1.64
N ALA A 72 -2.21 -9.00 2.48
CA ALA A 72 -0.75 -8.89 2.47
C ALA A 72 -0.15 -9.50 1.20
N ALA A 73 -0.65 -10.64 0.72
CA ALA A 73 -0.25 -11.19 -0.59
C ALA A 73 -0.56 -10.24 -1.74
N ARG A 74 -1.77 -9.65 -1.76
CA ARG A 74 -2.15 -8.63 -2.76
C ARG A 74 -1.31 -7.36 -2.65
N ALA A 75 -0.84 -7.00 -1.44
CA ALA A 75 0.08 -5.89 -1.26
C ALA A 75 1.44 -6.14 -1.94
N LEU A 76 2.00 -7.36 -1.85
CA LEU A 76 3.23 -7.71 -2.55
C LEU A 76 3.06 -7.64 -4.08
N MET A 77 1.93 -8.10 -4.63
CA MET A 77 1.62 -7.97 -6.06
C MET A 77 1.50 -6.49 -6.49
N ARG A 78 0.89 -5.64 -5.65
CA ARG A 78 0.82 -4.20 -5.90
C ARG A 78 2.22 -3.57 -5.95
N LEU A 79 3.12 -3.96 -5.06
CA LEU A 79 4.50 -3.50 -5.05
C LEU A 79 5.25 -3.99 -6.31
N GLN A 80 5.06 -5.25 -6.69
CA GLN A 80 5.58 -5.81 -7.93
C GLN A 80 5.20 -4.94 -9.13
N ASP A 81 3.92 -4.59 -9.23
CA ASP A 81 3.43 -3.80 -10.34
C ASP A 81 3.94 -2.35 -10.32
N VAL A 82 3.64 -1.61 -9.24
CA VAL A 82 3.87 -0.16 -9.20
C VAL A 82 5.34 0.17 -9.31
N TYR A 83 6.21 -0.66 -8.73
CA TYR A 83 7.66 -0.46 -8.76
C TYR A 83 8.38 -1.29 -9.83
N GLY A 84 7.63 -2.06 -10.64
CA GLY A 84 8.18 -2.93 -11.68
C GLY A 84 9.18 -3.95 -11.13
N LEU A 85 8.95 -4.50 -9.93
CA LEU A 85 9.90 -5.37 -9.24
C LEU A 85 9.92 -6.78 -9.83
N SER A 86 11.08 -7.43 -9.79
CA SER A 86 11.17 -8.86 -10.11
C SER A 86 10.75 -9.73 -8.93
N VAL A 87 9.89 -10.72 -9.15
CA VAL A 87 9.48 -11.70 -8.11
C VAL A 87 10.69 -12.40 -7.50
N LYS A 88 11.64 -12.82 -8.33
CA LYS A 88 12.91 -13.43 -7.88
C LYS A 88 13.76 -12.49 -7.02
N GLY A 89 13.76 -11.19 -7.31
CA GLY A 89 14.42 -10.19 -6.48
C GLY A 89 13.73 -10.05 -5.14
N MET A 90 12.40 -9.90 -5.15
CA MET A 90 11.57 -9.81 -3.95
C MET A 90 11.73 -11.05 -3.06
N ALA A 91 11.69 -12.25 -3.63
CA ALA A 91 11.89 -13.50 -2.89
C ALA A 91 13.27 -13.57 -2.19
N LYS A 92 14.27 -12.86 -2.71
CA LYS A 92 15.62 -12.77 -2.12
C LYS A 92 15.81 -11.55 -1.20
N GLY A 93 14.75 -10.80 -0.91
CA GLY A 93 14.82 -9.59 -0.10
C GLY A 93 15.45 -8.39 -0.81
N SER A 94 15.41 -8.33 -2.15
CA SER A 94 15.95 -7.23 -2.94
C SER A 94 14.88 -6.62 -3.84
N PHE A 95 14.58 -5.33 -3.61
CA PHE A 95 13.54 -4.61 -4.36
C PHE A 95 14.17 -3.94 -5.58
N GLN A 96 14.59 -4.78 -6.53
CA GLN A 96 15.17 -4.34 -7.78
C GLN A 96 14.11 -4.33 -8.89
N PRO A 97 14.02 -3.25 -9.69
CA PRO A 97 13.23 -3.25 -10.92
C PRO A 97 13.66 -4.39 -11.85
N ALA A 98 12.71 -4.99 -12.55
CA ALA A 98 12.96 -6.07 -13.51
C ALA A 98 13.78 -5.61 -14.73
N ALA A 99 13.78 -4.31 -15.03
CA ALA A 99 14.60 -3.72 -16.07
C ALA A 99 16.09 -3.78 -15.68
N SER A 100 16.90 -4.47 -16.50
CA SER A 100 18.32 -4.68 -16.29
C SER A 100 19.11 -3.36 -16.22
N GLY A 101 19.90 -3.17 -15.17
CA GLY A 101 20.83 -2.04 -15.03
C GLY A 101 20.39 -0.95 -14.04
N CYS A 102 19.18 -1.00 -13.50
CA CYS A 102 18.75 -0.08 -12.45
C CYS A 102 19.27 -0.55 -11.07
N PRO A 103 19.75 0.37 -10.20
CA PRO A 103 20.02 0.04 -8.81
C PRO A 103 18.72 -0.37 -8.10
N PRO A 104 18.82 -1.14 -7.00
CA PRO A 104 17.64 -1.49 -6.21
C PRO A 104 16.98 -0.22 -5.66
N LEU A 105 15.64 -0.16 -5.74
CA LEU A 105 14.84 0.95 -5.16
C LEU A 105 14.91 0.95 -3.64
N TYR A 106 15.06 -0.24 -3.05
CA TYR A 106 15.27 -0.44 -1.64
C TYR A 106 16.09 -1.71 -1.42
N SER A 107 17.04 -1.65 -0.48
CA SER A 107 17.82 -2.80 -0.04
C SER A 107 17.96 -2.70 1.48
N PRO A 108 17.16 -3.45 2.25
CA PRO A 108 17.25 -3.43 3.70
C PRO A 108 18.64 -3.95 4.13
N GLU A 109 19.14 -3.44 5.26
CA GLU A 109 20.39 -3.91 5.88
C GLU A 109 20.30 -5.41 6.19
N HIS A 110 19.13 -5.86 6.65
CA HIS A 110 18.81 -7.27 6.87
C HIS A 110 17.87 -7.78 5.76
N ARG A 111 18.42 -8.59 4.85
CA ARG A 111 17.62 -9.20 3.77
C ARG A 111 16.81 -10.37 4.31
N ALA A 112 15.50 -10.19 4.36
CA ALA A 112 14.56 -11.28 4.57
C ALA A 112 14.29 -11.98 3.23
N ALA A 113 14.54 -13.29 3.17
CA ALA A 113 14.20 -14.10 2.00
C ALA A 113 12.86 -14.80 2.25
N LEU A 114 11.99 -14.78 1.24
CA LEU A 114 10.77 -15.58 1.24
C LEU A 114 11.11 -17.04 1.00
N THR A 115 10.37 -17.92 1.66
CA THR A 115 10.48 -19.36 1.46
C THR A 115 9.71 -19.80 0.22
N ALA A 116 9.91 -21.05 -0.22
CA ALA A 116 9.13 -21.63 -1.31
C ALA A 116 7.62 -21.59 -1.04
N ASP A 117 7.26 -21.83 0.22
CA ASP A 117 5.89 -21.84 0.71
C ASP A 117 5.28 -20.43 0.81
N ASP A 118 6.09 -19.42 1.13
CA ASP A 118 5.67 -18.01 1.06
C ASP A 118 5.35 -17.60 -0.39
N CYS A 119 6.25 -17.94 -1.32
CA CYS A 119 6.05 -17.65 -2.74
C CYS A 119 4.83 -18.41 -3.30
N PHE A 120 4.65 -19.67 -2.89
CA PHE A 120 3.49 -20.48 -3.26
C PHE A 120 2.19 -19.83 -2.79
N HIS A 121 2.15 -19.38 -1.53
CA HIS A 121 0.95 -18.73 -0.98
C HIS A 121 0.58 -17.45 -1.74
N VAL A 122 1.55 -16.57 -2.03
CA VAL A 122 1.31 -15.37 -2.85
C VAL A 122 0.77 -15.77 -4.24
N GLY A 123 1.41 -16.73 -4.90
CA GLY A 123 0.97 -17.24 -6.20
C GLY A 123 -0.42 -17.88 -6.17
N LYS A 124 -0.79 -18.54 -5.06
CA LYS A 124 -2.10 -19.16 -4.85
C LYS A 124 -3.22 -18.13 -4.66
N VAL A 125 -2.97 -17.04 -3.94
CA VAL A 125 -3.96 -15.95 -3.81
C VAL A 125 -4.32 -15.35 -5.18
N ALA A 126 -3.33 -15.15 -6.05
CA ALA A 126 -3.55 -14.72 -7.43
C ALA A 126 -4.26 -15.81 -8.26
N TYR A 127 -3.88 -17.07 -8.08
CA TYR A 127 -4.50 -18.21 -8.75
C TYR A 127 -6.00 -18.30 -8.46
N ASP A 128 -6.38 -18.20 -7.18
CA ASP A 128 -7.76 -18.37 -6.71
C ASP A 128 -8.69 -17.27 -7.25
N THR A 129 -8.14 -16.11 -7.60
CA THR A 129 -8.86 -14.99 -8.23
C THR A 129 -8.80 -15.00 -9.77
N GLY A 130 -8.11 -15.98 -10.36
CA GLY A 130 -7.93 -16.09 -11.81
C GLY A 130 -6.90 -15.12 -12.41
N ASP A 131 -6.10 -14.47 -11.57
CA ASP A 131 -5.01 -13.57 -11.96
C ASP A 131 -3.74 -14.36 -12.30
N PHE A 132 -3.71 -14.92 -13.50
CA PHE A 132 -2.56 -15.71 -13.95
C PHE A 132 -1.33 -14.86 -14.28
N TYR A 133 -1.48 -13.54 -14.43
CA TYR A 133 -0.36 -12.62 -14.62
C TYR A 133 0.51 -12.54 -13.37
N HIS A 134 -0.08 -12.45 -12.19
CA HIS A 134 0.67 -12.53 -10.92
C HIS A 134 0.94 -13.98 -10.50
N SER A 135 -0.02 -14.89 -10.70
CA SER A 135 0.10 -16.26 -10.19
C SER A 135 1.32 -17.00 -10.77
N ILE A 136 1.53 -16.94 -12.08
CA ILE A 136 2.62 -17.67 -12.75
C ILE A 136 4.01 -17.31 -12.20
N PRO A 137 4.47 -16.05 -12.21
CA PRO A 137 5.83 -15.74 -11.76
C PRO A 137 6.08 -16.08 -10.28
N TRP A 138 5.06 -15.95 -9.42
CA TRP A 138 5.16 -16.35 -8.01
C TRP A 138 5.22 -17.87 -7.84
N LEU A 139 4.40 -18.63 -8.57
CA LEU A 139 4.43 -20.09 -8.56
C LEU A 139 5.71 -20.66 -9.19
N GLU A 140 6.28 -20.00 -10.20
CA GLU A 140 7.58 -20.38 -10.78
C GLU A 140 8.71 -20.23 -9.77
N GLU A 141 8.77 -19.10 -9.06
CA GLU A 141 9.77 -18.90 -8.01
C GLU A 141 9.57 -19.91 -6.87
N ALA A 142 8.32 -20.20 -6.49
CA ALA A 142 7.99 -21.23 -5.50
C ALA A 142 8.52 -22.62 -5.92
N VAL A 143 8.20 -23.07 -7.15
CA VAL A 143 8.69 -24.34 -7.71
C VAL A 143 10.22 -24.36 -7.77
N GLY A 144 10.84 -23.25 -8.18
CA GLY A 144 12.30 -23.11 -8.22
C GLY A 144 12.93 -23.30 -6.83
N LEU A 145 12.38 -22.67 -5.80
CA LEU A 145 12.83 -22.80 -4.42
C LEU A 145 12.57 -24.21 -3.86
N PHE A 146 11.42 -24.82 -4.16
CA PHE A 146 11.13 -26.21 -3.76
C PHE A 146 12.10 -27.21 -4.38
N ARG A 147 12.49 -27.04 -5.64
CA ARG A 147 13.48 -27.92 -6.30
C ARG A 147 14.88 -27.81 -5.71
N LEU A 148 15.26 -26.61 -5.25
CA LEU A 148 16.55 -26.36 -4.60
C LEU A 148 16.58 -26.86 -3.15
N TRP A 149 15.42 -27.11 -2.56
CA TRP A 149 15.31 -27.50 -1.17
C TRP A 149 15.72 -28.98 -1.01
N GLN A 150 16.85 -29.20 -0.33
CA GLN A 150 17.46 -30.51 -0.08
C GLN A 150 17.04 -31.13 1.27
N GLY A 151 15.98 -30.63 1.90
CA GLY A 151 15.57 -31.06 3.24
C GLY A 151 14.81 -32.39 3.27
N SER A 152 14.88 -33.08 4.39
CA SER A 152 14.21 -34.36 4.66
C SER A 152 12.87 -34.24 5.42
N ARG A 153 12.23 -33.06 5.44
CA ARG A 153 11.03 -32.78 6.28
C ARG A 153 10.01 -31.82 5.64
N GLU A 154 8.76 -32.25 5.52
CA GLU A 154 7.62 -31.52 4.92
C GLU A 154 7.53 -30.02 5.33
N PRO A 155 7.09 -29.12 4.44
CA PRO A 155 6.81 -27.71 4.75
C PRO A 155 5.74 -27.54 5.85
N GLU A 156 5.86 -26.47 6.64
CA GLU A 156 5.05 -26.24 7.85
C GLU A 156 3.54 -26.08 7.58
N ASP A 157 3.15 -25.71 6.35
CA ASP A 157 1.75 -25.53 5.89
C ASP A 157 1.23 -26.71 5.02
N GLY A 158 2.00 -27.80 4.86
CA GLY A 158 1.62 -28.92 3.98
C GLY A 158 1.67 -28.61 2.48
N SER A 159 2.12 -27.41 2.09
CA SER A 159 2.46 -27.07 0.71
C SER A 159 3.60 -27.96 0.22
N SER A 160 3.49 -28.53 -0.98
CA SER A 160 4.51 -29.42 -1.53
C SER A 160 4.94 -28.99 -2.93
N LEU A 161 6.09 -29.49 -3.39
CA LEU A 161 6.50 -29.33 -4.78
C LEU A 161 5.41 -29.83 -5.75
N ALA A 162 4.73 -30.94 -5.41
CA ALA A 162 3.61 -31.45 -6.19
C ALA A 162 2.45 -30.45 -6.23
N ALA A 163 2.05 -29.86 -5.10
CA ALA A 163 1.01 -28.84 -5.08
C ALA A 163 1.37 -27.62 -5.92
N ALA A 164 2.62 -27.12 -5.81
CA ALA A 164 3.11 -26.00 -6.59
C ALA A 164 3.13 -26.29 -8.10
N LEU A 165 3.59 -27.49 -8.50
CA LEU A 165 3.58 -27.94 -9.89
C LEU A 165 2.16 -28.03 -10.46
N ASP A 166 1.20 -28.53 -9.69
CA ASP A 166 -0.20 -28.64 -10.14
C ASP A 166 -0.85 -27.27 -10.38
N HIS A 167 -0.70 -26.35 -9.43
CA HIS A 167 -1.22 -24.98 -9.59
C HIS A 167 -0.56 -24.27 -10.77
N LEU A 168 0.78 -24.39 -10.90
CA LEU A 168 1.52 -23.75 -11.99
C LEU A 168 1.13 -24.35 -13.36
N ALA A 169 0.96 -25.67 -13.43
CA ALA A 169 0.53 -26.35 -14.65
C ALA A 169 -0.85 -25.86 -15.10
N PHE A 170 -1.80 -25.74 -14.18
CA PHE A 170 -3.12 -25.19 -14.51
C PHE A 170 -3.06 -23.71 -14.89
N ALA A 171 -2.27 -22.89 -14.18
CA ALA A 171 -2.09 -21.48 -14.52
C ALA A 171 -1.55 -21.30 -15.95
N TYR A 172 -0.55 -22.09 -16.33
CA TYR A 172 -0.02 -22.10 -17.70
C TYR A 172 -1.04 -22.57 -18.73
N PHE A 173 -1.84 -23.60 -18.42
CA PHE A 173 -2.92 -24.04 -19.29
C PHE A 173 -3.95 -22.92 -19.51
N ARG A 174 -4.32 -22.20 -18.45
CA ARG A 174 -5.26 -21.07 -18.51
C ARG A 174 -4.69 -19.87 -19.27
N ALA A 175 -3.37 -19.68 -19.24
CA ALA A 175 -2.65 -18.70 -20.05
C ALA A 175 -2.46 -19.14 -21.52
N GLY A 176 -2.88 -20.35 -21.90
CA GLY A 176 -2.74 -20.88 -23.26
C GLY A 176 -1.40 -21.55 -23.55
N ASN A 177 -0.43 -21.55 -22.62
CA ASN A 177 0.84 -22.25 -22.77
C ASN A 177 0.70 -23.74 -22.41
N ILE A 178 0.03 -24.48 -23.29
CA ILE A 178 -0.28 -25.92 -23.10
C ILE A 178 1.00 -26.76 -23.04
N SER A 179 2.07 -26.36 -23.75
CA SER A 179 3.35 -27.06 -23.73
C SER A 179 4.00 -27.04 -22.35
N HIS A 180 4.07 -25.87 -21.69
CA HIS A 180 4.55 -25.78 -20.31
C HIS A 180 3.64 -26.53 -19.33
N ALA A 181 2.32 -26.38 -19.47
CA ALA A 181 1.35 -27.11 -18.64
C ALA A 181 1.57 -28.63 -18.70
N LEU A 182 1.80 -29.17 -19.90
CA LEU A 182 2.11 -30.58 -20.12
C LEU A 182 3.44 -30.99 -19.46
N SER A 183 4.49 -30.18 -19.62
CA SER A 183 5.79 -30.46 -19.01
C SER A 183 5.69 -30.56 -17.48
N LEU A 184 5.05 -29.57 -16.86
CA LEU A 184 4.86 -29.52 -15.41
C LEU A 184 3.96 -30.64 -14.90
N SER A 185 2.89 -30.97 -15.63
CA SER A 185 2.00 -32.09 -15.27
C SER A 185 2.71 -33.45 -15.35
N LYS A 186 3.64 -33.61 -16.30
CA LYS A 186 4.48 -34.82 -16.35
C LYS A 186 5.44 -34.87 -15.18
N GLU A 187 6.09 -33.76 -14.84
CA GLU A 187 6.96 -33.67 -13.65
C GLU A 187 6.18 -34.00 -12.38
N PHE A 188 4.99 -33.43 -12.20
CA PHE A 188 4.09 -33.76 -11.09
C PHE A 188 3.87 -35.27 -10.93
N LEU A 189 3.63 -35.99 -12.03
CA LEU A 189 3.40 -37.45 -12.00
C LEU A 189 4.65 -38.27 -11.63
N HIS A 190 5.84 -37.69 -11.60
CA HIS A 190 7.02 -38.37 -11.02
C HIS A 190 6.90 -38.46 -9.50
N TYR A 191 6.23 -37.49 -8.88
CA TYR A 191 6.00 -37.43 -7.43
C TYR A 191 4.68 -38.12 -7.03
N GLU A 192 3.62 -37.96 -7.84
CA GLU A 192 2.33 -38.61 -7.62
C GLU A 192 1.84 -39.44 -8.84
N PRO A 193 2.42 -40.63 -9.09
CA PRO A 193 2.13 -41.41 -10.31
C PRO A 193 0.67 -41.88 -10.44
N SER A 194 -0.02 -42.06 -9.32
CA SER A 194 -1.40 -42.59 -9.27
C SER A 194 -2.48 -41.53 -9.41
N ASN A 195 -2.12 -40.25 -9.55
CA ASN A 195 -3.07 -39.14 -9.57
C ASN A 195 -3.90 -39.10 -10.88
N GLN A 196 -5.11 -39.66 -10.81
CA GLN A 196 -6.01 -39.81 -11.97
C GLN A 196 -6.46 -38.48 -12.59
N ARG A 197 -6.49 -37.38 -11.81
CA ARG A 197 -6.82 -36.05 -12.35
C ARG A 197 -5.70 -35.57 -13.27
N VAL A 198 -4.45 -35.65 -12.83
CA VAL A 198 -3.31 -35.16 -13.62
C VAL A 198 -3.04 -36.05 -14.82
N LEU A 199 -3.22 -37.38 -14.71
CA LEU A 199 -3.15 -38.29 -15.86
C LEU A 199 -4.14 -37.89 -16.97
N ARG A 200 -5.38 -37.53 -16.62
CA ARG A 200 -6.39 -37.03 -17.57
C ARG A 200 -5.99 -35.68 -18.17
N ASN A 201 -5.42 -34.76 -17.37
CA ASN A 201 -4.92 -33.49 -17.87
C ASN A 201 -3.80 -33.68 -18.88
N VAL A 202 -2.82 -34.57 -18.62
CA VAL A 202 -1.73 -34.89 -19.54
C VAL A 202 -2.27 -35.39 -20.88
N ALA A 203 -3.20 -36.37 -20.87
CA ALA A 203 -3.82 -36.89 -22.08
C ALA A 203 -4.52 -35.77 -22.88
N LYS A 204 -5.30 -34.93 -22.20
CA LYS A 204 -5.98 -33.78 -22.79
C LYS A 204 -5.00 -32.78 -23.42
N TYR A 205 -3.91 -32.44 -22.73
CA TYR A 205 -2.92 -31.48 -23.24
C TYR A 205 -2.18 -32.04 -24.46
N GLN A 206 -1.86 -33.34 -24.47
CA GLN A 206 -1.26 -34.01 -25.63
C GLN A 206 -2.20 -33.97 -26.85
N GLU A 207 -3.49 -34.23 -26.65
CA GLU A 207 -4.50 -34.15 -27.71
C GLU A 207 -4.62 -32.73 -28.27
N LEU A 208 -4.71 -31.71 -27.41
CA LEU A 208 -4.81 -30.30 -27.83
C LEU A 208 -3.60 -29.85 -28.66
N LEU A 209 -2.39 -30.28 -28.28
CA LEU A 209 -1.17 -30.01 -29.03
C LEU A 209 -1.16 -30.74 -30.38
N ALA A 210 -1.59 -32.00 -30.42
CA ALA A 210 -1.66 -32.78 -31.66
C ALA A 210 -2.65 -32.20 -32.68
N LEU A 211 -3.77 -31.62 -32.21
CA LEU A 211 -4.78 -30.99 -33.05
C LEU A 211 -4.37 -29.61 -33.61
N GLY A 212 -3.16 -29.12 -33.28
CA GLY A 212 -2.74 -27.76 -33.65
C GLY A 212 -3.61 -26.67 -33.01
N ARG A 213 -4.40 -27.02 -31.98
CA ARG A 213 -5.27 -26.12 -31.22
C ARG A 213 -4.56 -25.45 -30.05
N ALA A 214 -3.22 -25.49 -30.05
CA ALA A 214 -2.45 -24.61 -29.20
C ALA A 214 -2.73 -23.19 -29.66
N ALA A 215 -3.60 -22.48 -28.94
CA ALA A 215 -3.70 -21.05 -29.10
C ALA A 215 -2.28 -20.49 -28.97
N GLU A 216 -1.89 -19.58 -29.86
CA GLU A 216 -0.64 -18.82 -29.67
C GLU A 216 -0.63 -18.28 -28.24
N ALA A 217 0.51 -18.43 -27.54
CA ALA A 217 0.63 -18.00 -26.17
C ALA A 217 0.23 -16.52 -26.08
N VAL A 218 -0.94 -16.25 -25.49
CA VAL A 218 -1.42 -14.88 -25.34
C VAL A 218 -0.50 -14.24 -24.30
N PRO A 219 0.10 -13.08 -24.58
CA PRO A 219 0.89 -12.37 -23.59
C PRO A 219 0.06 -12.21 -22.32
N LEU A 220 0.62 -12.60 -21.17
CA LEU A 220 -0.05 -12.42 -19.88
C LEU A 220 -0.37 -10.94 -19.73
N ARG A 221 -1.66 -10.62 -19.66
CA ARG A 221 -2.13 -9.27 -19.42
C ARG A 221 -2.41 -9.12 -17.96
N ARG A 222 -1.82 -8.09 -17.35
CA ARG A 222 -2.19 -7.64 -16.01
C ARG A 222 -3.70 -7.41 -15.96
N PRO A 223 -4.40 -7.83 -14.89
CA PRO A 223 -5.81 -7.56 -14.77
C PRO A 223 -6.11 -6.07 -14.89
N ASN A 224 -7.16 -5.74 -15.65
CA ASN A 224 -7.63 -4.36 -15.80
C ASN A 224 -8.19 -3.90 -14.45
N GLY A 225 -7.45 -3.02 -13.77
CA GLY A 225 -8.03 -2.19 -12.72
C GLY A 225 -8.99 -1.21 -13.39
N THR A 226 -10.26 -1.21 -12.99
CA THR A 226 -11.33 -0.50 -13.70
C THR A 226 -11.27 1.03 -13.59
N GLN A 227 -10.33 1.62 -12.84
CA GLN A 227 -10.48 2.99 -12.32
C GLN A 227 -9.31 3.96 -12.60
N LEU A 228 -8.11 3.47 -12.96
CA LEU A 228 -6.96 4.35 -13.21
C LEU A 228 -6.78 4.64 -14.71
N ARG A 229 -7.49 5.65 -15.24
CA ARG A 229 -7.27 6.16 -16.61
C ARG A 229 -5.82 6.62 -16.86
N SER A 230 -5.11 6.97 -15.79
CA SER A 230 -3.74 7.49 -15.79
C SER A 230 -2.76 6.56 -15.05
N ARG A 231 -3.00 5.24 -15.09
CA ARG A 231 -2.19 4.23 -14.39
C ARG A 231 -0.69 4.36 -14.68
N ASP A 232 -0.32 4.43 -15.96
CA ASP A 232 1.10 4.45 -16.36
C ASP A 232 1.81 5.69 -15.82
N ALA A 233 1.16 6.86 -15.90
CA ALA A 233 1.69 8.11 -15.35
C ALA A 233 1.83 8.06 -13.82
N TYR A 234 0.85 7.46 -13.13
CA TYR A 234 0.92 7.26 -11.69
C TYR A 234 2.09 6.34 -11.29
N GLU A 235 2.24 5.21 -11.96
CA GLU A 235 3.31 4.24 -11.66
C GLU A 235 4.69 4.82 -11.97
N GLU A 236 4.84 5.58 -13.06
CA GLU A 236 6.08 6.30 -13.38
C GLU A 236 6.47 7.29 -12.27
N LEU A 237 5.52 8.09 -11.79
CA LEU A 237 5.74 9.06 -10.70
C LEU A 237 6.10 8.41 -9.37
N CYS A 238 5.62 7.18 -9.13
CA CYS A 238 5.99 6.39 -7.95
C CYS A 238 7.38 5.78 -8.07
N GLN A 239 7.77 5.31 -9.26
CA GLN A 239 9.10 4.73 -9.52
C GLN A 239 10.22 5.76 -9.51
N ARG A 240 9.93 7.00 -9.89
CA ARG A 240 10.90 8.09 -9.98
C ARG A 240 10.42 9.32 -9.20
N PRO A 241 10.65 9.35 -7.88
CA PRO A 241 10.27 10.49 -7.06
C PRO A 241 10.94 11.78 -7.57
N GLY A 242 10.11 12.80 -7.91
CA GLY A 242 10.58 14.14 -8.27
C GLY A 242 10.62 14.49 -9.76
N GLY A 243 9.51 14.28 -10.49
CA GLY A 243 9.26 14.61 -11.91
C GLY A 243 9.62 16.02 -12.40
N GLN A 244 8.72 16.75 -13.09
CA GLN A 244 9.00 18.14 -13.50
C GLN A 244 9.00 19.10 -12.30
N ARG A 245 10.00 18.99 -11.43
CA ARG A 245 10.23 19.97 -10.36
C ARG A 245 10.68 21.28 -10.98
N LEU A 246 10.32 22.38 -10.31
CA LEU A 246 10.85 23.69 -10.66
C LEU A 246 12.38 23.60 -10.79
N PRO A 247 12.98 24.14 -11.87
CA PRO A 247 14.43 24.04 -12.13
C PRO A 247 15.28 24.70 -11.03
N ARG A 248 14.66 25.44 -10.10
CA ARG A 248 15.25 25.97 -8.88
C ARG A 248 14.28 25.81 -7.72
N LEU A 249 14.71 25.11 -6.67
CA LEU A 249 14.01 25.08 -5.38
C LEU A 249 13.96 26.50 -4.82
N SER A 250 12.77 26.97 -4.45
CA SER A 250 12.57 28.27 -3.80
C SER A 250 12.19 28.05 -2.35
N CYS A 251 13.18 28.15 -1.46
CA CYS A 251 12.98 28.07 -0.02
C CYS A 251 12.86 29.48 0.58
N SER A 252 11.92 29.66 1.50
CA SER A 252 11.67 30.94 2.16
C SER A 252 11.11 30.74 3.56
N TYR A 253 11.29 31.76 4.41
CA TYR A 253 10.58 31.86 5.68
C TYR A 253 9.28 32.63 5.47
N GLU A 254 8.15 32.04 5.81
CA GLU A 254 6.82 32.62 5.61
C GLU A 254 6.08 32.82 6.93
N THR A 255 5.59 34.03 7.15
CA THR A 255 4.72 34.33 8.30
C THR A 255 3.25 34.39 7.91
N ASN A 256 2.95 34.50 6.61
CA ASN A 256 1.62 34.78 6.05
C ASN A 256 0.90 35.96 6.75
N GLY A 257 1.66 36.97 7.20
CA GLY A 257 1.13 38.10 7.97
C GLY A 257 0.57 37.74 9.35
N SER A 258 0.75 36.51 9.82
CA SER A 258 0.24 36.04 11.11
C SER A 258 1.18 36.45 12.25
N PRO A 259 0.67 37.13 13.30
CA PRO A 259 1.45 37.39 14.51
C PRO A 259 1.95 36.11 15.20
N TYR A 260 1.24 34.99 15.02
CA TYR A 260 1.61 33.69 15.58
C TYR A 260 2.95 33.16 15.02
N LEU A 261 3.29 33.51 13.77
CA LEU A 261 4.51 33.05 13.08
C LEU A 261 5.63 34.09 13.09
N LEU A 262 5.50 35.20 13.83
CA LEU A 262 6.48 36.29 13.78
C LEU A 262 7.86 35.89 14.32
N LEU A 263 7.90 35.14 15.44
CA LEU A 263 9.15 34.71 16.07
C LEU A 263 9.69 33.39 15.49
N GLN A 264 8.80 32.57 14.93
CA GLN A 264 9.14 31.30 14.30
C GLN A 264 8.40 31.19 12.96
N PRO A 265 8.90 31.87 11.90
CA PRO A 265 8.32 31.77 10.57
C PRO A 265 8.35 30.33 10.05
N ALA A 266 7.36 29.95 9.25
CA ALA A 266 7.28 28.64 8.65
C ALA A 266 8.38 28.46 7.59
N LYS A 267 9.07 27.31 7.62
CA LYS A 267 10.11 26.95 6.64
C LYS A 267 9.48 26.39 5.37
N LYS A 268 9.21 27.26 4.40
CA LYS A 268 8.56 26.89 3.14
C LYS A 268 9.56 26.49 2.07
N GLU A 269 9.25 25.40 1.37
CA GLU A 269 9.81 25.03 0.07
C GLU A 269 8.67 25.05 -0.95
N LEU A 270 8.76 25.89 -1.98
CA LEU A 270 7.83 25.83 -3.10
C LEU A 270 8.18 24.62 -3.98
N VAL A 271 7.28 23.63 -3.99
CA VAL A 271 7.45 22.39 -4.76
C VAL A 271 7.00 22.61 -6.20
N GLN A 272 5.82 23.19 -6.37
CA GLN A 272 5.25 23.52 -7.68
C GLN A 272 4.49 24.85 -7.61
N ALA A 273 4.62 25.66 -8.66
CA ALA A 273 3.93 26.95 -8.75
C ALA A 273 2.49 26.81 -9.25
N GLN A 274 2.28 25.95 -10.25
CA GLN A 274 0.99 25.63 -10.85
C GLN A 274 0.88 24.12 -11.07
N PRO A 275 0.01 23.41 -10.33
CA PRO A 275 -0.79 23.91 -9.21
C PRO A 275 0.12 24.36 -8.06
N HIS A 276 -0.36 25.27 -7.23
CA HIS A 276 0.43 25.73 -6.08
C HIS A 276 0.56 24.61 -5.05
N VAL A 277 1.76 24.08 -4.90
CA VAL A 277 2.10 23.06 -3.90
C VAL A 277 3.34 23.49 -3.13
N ALA A 278 3.22 23.56 -1.82
CA ALA A 278 4.29 23.97 -0.91
C ALA A 278 4.49 22.95 0.19
N LEU A 279 5.76 22.68 0.51
CA LEU A 279 6.15 21.83 1.63
C LEU A 279 6.65 22.73 2.76
N TYR A 280 6.13 22.54 3.96
CA TYR A 280 6.55 23.25 5.16
C TYR A 280 7.31 22.30 6.07
N HIS A 281 8.62 22.52 6.19
CA HIS A 281 9.53 21.68 6.97
C HIS A 281 9.39 21.93 8.47
N ASP A 282 9.64 20.91 9.27
CA ASP A 282 9.57 20.94 10.74
C ASP A 282 8.24 21.53 11.25
N PHE A 283 7.13 21.17 10.61
CA PHE A 283 5.81 21.72 10.90
C PHE A 283 5.20 21.17 12.20
N ILE A 284 5.56 19.94 12.57
CA ILE A 284 5.15 19.26 13.79
C ILE A 284 6.39 18.67 14.48
N SER A 285 6.40 18.56 15.81
CA SER A 285 7.50 17.85 16.49
C SER A 285 7.26 16.33 16.50
N ASP A 286 8.32 15.55 16.74
CA ASP A 286 8.19 14.10 16.93
C ASP A 286 7.20 13.77 18.07
N SER A 287 7.27 14.50 19.19
CA SER A 287 6.37 14.28 20.33
C SER A 287 4.91 14.54 19.96
N GLU A 288 4.63 15.62 19.22
CA GLU A 288 3.28 15.93 18.75
C GLU A 288 2.78 14.85 17.76
N ALA A 289 3.64 14.39 16.86
CA ALA A 289 3.32 13.33 15.91
C ALA A 289 2.99 12.01 16.62
N GLU A 290 3.79 11.59 17.61
CA GLU A 290 3.51 10.39 18.42
C GLU A 290 2.21 10.52 19.21
N THR A 291 1.94 11.68 19.83
CA THR A 291 0.65 11.92 20.51
C THR A 291 -0.53 11.76 19.56
N ILE A 292 -0.46 12.35 18.36
CA ILE A 292 -1.54 12.22 17.36
C ILE A 292 -1.73 10.77 16.91
N LYS A 293 -0.64 10.03 16.66
CA LYS A 293 -0.71 8.60 16.31
C LYS A 293 -1.33 7.78 17.45
N GLY A 294 -0.92 8.01 18.69
CA GLY A 294 -1.46 7.33 19.87
C GLY A 294 -2.95 7.61 20.11
N LEU A 295 -3.39 8.85 19.89
CA LEU A 295 -4.80 9.22 19.96
C LEU A 295 -5.64 8.56 18.85
N ALA A 296 -5.07 8.38 17.66
CA ALA A 296 -5.77 7.80 16.50
C ALA A 296 -5.78 6.28 16.50
N GLY A 297 -4.71 5.63 16.97
CA GLY A 297 -4.48 4.18 16.89
C GLY A 297 -5.69 3.32 17.28
N PRO A 298 -6.29 3.50 18.47
CA PRO A 298 -7.45 2.72 18.91
C PRO A 298 -8.70 2.88 18.05
N TRP A 299 -8.79 3.94 17.25
CA TRP A 299 -9.96 4.29 16.44
C TRP A 299 -9.72 4.07 14.94
N LEU A 300 -8.56 3.54 14.55
CA LEU A 300 -8.24 3.25 13.17
C LEU A 300 -9.16 2.15 12.62
N GLN A 301 -10.03 2.53 11.70
CA GLN A 301 -10.91 1.61 10.98
C GLN A 301 -10.56 1.63 9.50
N ARG A 302 -10.85 0.53 8.78
CA ARG A 302 -10.63 0.47 7.33
C ARG A 302 -11.33 1.65 6.66
N SER A 303 -10.61 2.40 5.84
CA SER A 303 -11.15 3.60 5.21
C SER A 303 -12.17 3.25 4.13
N VAL A 304 -13.38 3.83 4.22
CA VAL A 304 -14.41 3.76 3.17
C VAL A 304 -14.24 4.90 2.16
N VAL A 305 -14.67 4.68 0.91
CA VAL A 305 -14.70 5.73 -0.12
C VAL A 305 -16.15 6.06 -0.47
N ALA A 306 -16.44 7.35 -0.65
CA ALA A 306 -17.73 7.79 -1.16
C ALA A 306 -17.78 7.59 -2.69
N SER A 307 -18.49 6.56 -3.15
CA SER A 307 -18.76 6.34 -4.57
C SER A 307 -20.21 6.73 -4.87
N GLY A 308 -20.42 7.98 -5.32
CA GLY A 308 -21.76 8.51 -5.53
C GLY A 308 -22.53 8.69 -4.22
N GLU A 309 -23.66 7.99 -4.06
CA GLU A 309 -24.55 8.13 -2.88
C GLU A 309 -24.24 7.15 -1.73
N GLN A 310 -23.39 6.15 -1.95
CA GLN A 310 -23.08 5.12 -0.96
C GLN A 310 -21.61 5.18 -0.53
N GLN A 311 -21.37 4.99 0.77
CA GLN A 311 -20.04 4.68 1.30
C GLN A 311 -19.85 3.16 1.16
N GLN A 312 -18.82 2.74 0.43
CA GLN A 312 -18.48 1.32 0.30
C GLN A 312 -17.00 1.13 0.64
N GLU A 313 -16.70 -0.04 1.21
CA GLU A 313 -15.33 -0.52 1.29
C GLU A 313 -14.79 -0.73 -0.12
N ALA A 314 -13.63 -0.16 -0.40
CA ALA A 314 -13.05 -0.11 -1.73
C ALA A 314 -11.73 -0.87 -1.74
N GLU A 315 -11.60 -1.89 -2.60
CA GLU A 315 -10.32 -2.59 -2.79
C GLU A 315 -9.17 -1.66 -3.25
N TYR A 316 -9.52 -0.50 -3.81
CA TYR A 316 -8.60 0.52 -4.30
C TYR A 316 -8.12 1.54 -3.24
N ARG A 317 -8.65 1.49 -2.00
CA ARG A 317 -8.10 2.25 -0.87
C ARG A 317 -7.72 1.28 0.24
N ILE A 318 -6.42 1.13 0.46
CA ILE A 318 -5.89 0.28 1.52
C ILE A 318 -5.19 1.19 2.52
N SER A 319 -6.01 1.75 3.41
CA SER A 319 -5.57 2.54 4.54
C SER A 319 -6.56 2.33 5.70
N LYS A 320 -6.09 2.53 6.92
CA LYS A 320 -6.96 2.72 8.09
C LYS A 320 -7.01 4.20 8.42
N SER A 321 -8.16 4.71 8.85
CA SER A 321 -8.32 6.11 9.21
C SER A 321 -9.13 6.31 10.48
N ALA A 322 -8.79 7.36 11.22
CA ALA A 322 -9.52 7.86 12.38
C ALA A 322 -9.73 9.37 12.25
N TRP A 323 -10.70 9.91 12.98
CA TRP A 323 -11.01 11.34 12.96
C TRP A 323 -10.89 11.93 14.36
N LEU A 324 -10.01 12.91 14.51
CA LEU A 324 -9.75 13.60 15.78
C LEU A 324 -10.41 14.98 15.77
N LYS A 325 -11.28 15.22 16.76
CA LYS A 325 -11.84 16.55 17.01
C LYS A 325 -10.78 17.43 17.66
N ALA A 326 -10.81 18.73 17.37
CA ALA A 326 -9.90 19.70 18.00
C ALA A 326 -9.90 19.63 19.53
N THR A 327 -11.04 19.28 20.15
CA THR A 327 -11.21 19.23 21.61
C THR A 327 -10.62 17.99 22.28
N VAL A 328 -10.10 17.02 21.53
CA VAL A 328 -9.63 15.74 22.09
C VAL A 328 -8.33 15.89 22.87
N ASP A 329 -7.44 16.78 22.43
CA ASP A 329 -6.12 16.98 23.03
C ASP A 329 -5.55 18.36 22.70
N PRO A 330 -4.83 19.03 23.64
CA PRO A 330 -4.16 20.31 23.38
C PRO A 330 -3.23 20.33 22.17
N VAL A 331 -2.57 19.21 21.82
CA VAL A 331 -1.73 19.08 20.63
C VAL A 331 -2.54 19.32 19.37
N VAL A 332 -3.75 18.77 19.27
CA VAL A 332 -4.63 18.96 18.10
C VAL A 332 -5.10 20.42 18.03
N VAL A 333 -5.43 21.05 19.17
CA VAL A 333 -5.77 22.48 19.23
C VAL A 333 -4.61 23.35 18.74
N ALA A 334 -3.39 23.08 19.21
CA ALA A 334 -2.19 23.82 18.82
C ALA A 334 -1.90 23.67 17.33
N LEU A 335 -2.03 22.44 16.80
CA LEU A 335 -1.87 22.15 15.39
C LEU A 335 -2.86 22.91 14.51
N GLU A 336 -4.15 22.95 14.88
CA GLU A 336 -5.15 23.71 14.11
C GLU A 336 -4.86 25.21 14.10
N LYS A 337 -4.41 25.78 15.23
CA LYS A 337 -3.97 27.19 15.27
C LYS A 337 -2.78 27.45 14.36
N ARG A 338 -1.82 26.51 14.33
CA ARG A 338 -0.64 26.57 13.44
C ARG A 338 -1.05 26.50 11.97
N ILE A 339 -1.98 25.61 11.61
CA ILE A 339 -2.52 25.51 10.25
C ILE A 339 -3.27 26.80 9.85
N ALA A 340 -4.09 27.36 10.75
CA ALA A 340 -4.79 28.61 10.49
C ALA A 340 -3.82 29.79 10.28
N ALA A 341 -2.78 29.86 11.10
CA ALA A 341 -1.73 30.88 10.96
C ALA A 341 -0.93 30.72 9.65
N LEU A 342 -0.65 29.48 9.25
CA LEU A 342 0.06 29.15 8.02
C LEU A 342 -0.74 29.51 6.77
N THR A 343 -2.00 29.06 6.72
CA THR A 343 -2.85 29.17 5.52
C THR A 343 -3.59 30.50 5.42
N GLY A 344 -3.77 31.20 6.54
CA GLY A 344 -4.59 32.42 6.61
C GLY A 344 -6.10 32.15 6.57
N LEU A 345 -6.51 30.88 6.53
CA LEU A 345 -7.89 30.45 6.44
C LEU A 345 -8.53 30.27 7.83
N ASP A 346 -9.85 30.35 7.89
CA ASP A 346 -10.62 30.03 9.09
C ASP A 346 -10.83 28.53 9.19
N LEU A 347 -10.39 27.93 10.31
CA LEU A 347 -10.54 26.50 10.59
C LEU A 347 -11.66 26.20 11.58
N ARG A 348 -12.34 27.22 12.12
CA ARG A 348 -13.42 27.02 13.09
C ARG A 348 -14.58 26.28 12.42
N PRO A 349 -15.28 25.38 13.12
CA PRO A 349 -16.47 24.74 12.56
C PRO A 349 -17.50 25.79 12.10
N PRO A 350 -18.12 25.62 10.92
CA PRO A 350 -18.07 24.45 10.03
C PRO A 350 -17.02 24.55 8.89
N TYR A 351 -16.07 25.48 8.96
CA TYR A 351 -15.20 25.85 7.84
C TYR A 351 -14.02 24.91 7.59
N ALA A 352 -13.76 23.95 8.48
CA ALA A 352 -12.81 22.86 8.25
C ALA A 352 -13.30 21.56 8.88
N GLU A 353 -12.91 20.45 8.28
CA GLU A 353 -13.23 19.10 8.77
C GLU A 353 -12.38 18.75 10.00
N HIS A 354 -12.75 17.70 10.73
CA HIS A 354 -11.91 17.13 11.79
C HIS A 354 -10.58 16.61 11.21
N LEU A 355 -9.55 16.51 12.05
CA LEU A 355 -8.25 16.02 11.61
C LEU A 355 -8.38 14.52 11.28
N GLN A 356 -8.20 14.16 10.02
CA GLN A 356 -8.21 12.76 9.62
C GLN A 356 -6.80 12.20 9.73
N VAL A 357 -6.59 11.23 10.62
CA VAL A 357 -5.32 10.51 10.72
C VAL A 357 -5.43 9.21 9.93
N VAL A 358 -4.42 8.91 9.11
CA VAL A 358 -4.42 7.78 8.18
C VAL A 358 -3.12 7.00 8.33
N ASN A 359 -3.24 5.68 8.42
CA ASN A 359 -2.14 4.72 8.34
C ASN A 359 -2.27 3.91 7.04
N TYR A 360 -1.20 3.84 6.27
CA TYR A 360 -1.19 3.06 5.01
C TYR A 360 -0.65 1.63 5.23
N GLY A 361 0.17 1.36 6.25
CA GLY A 361 0.71 0.02 6.49
C GLY A 361 1.37 -0.61 5.26
N LEU A 362 1.39 -1.94 5.22
CA LEU A 362 2.06 -2.73 4.18
C LEU A 362 1.41 -2.56 2.79
N GLY A 363 2.13 -1.92 1.86
CA GLY A 363 1.68 -1.75 0.48
C GLY A 363 0.34 -1.01 0.36
N GLY A 364 -0.07 -0.32 1.42
CA GLY A 364 -1.23 0.54 1.38
C GLY A 364 -0.96 1.76 0.54
N HIS A 365 -2.02 2.22 -0.09
CA HIS A 365 -2.00 3.26 -1.09
C HIS A 365 -3.38 3.89 -1.14
N TYR A 366 -3.46 5.00 -1.85
CA TYR A 366 -4.73 5.59 -2.21
C TYR A 366 -4.68 5.98 -3.66
N GLU A 367 -5.59 5.39 -4.45
CA GLU A 367 -5.67 5.68 -5.87
C GLU A 367 -5.85 7.19 -6.14
N PRO A 368 -5.33 7.69 -7.28
CA PRO A 368 -5.60 9.02 -7.80
C PRO A 368 -7.04 9.51 -7.62
N HIS A 369 -7.19 10.59 -6.86
CA HIS A 369 -8.48 11.20 -6.55
C HIS A 369 -8.35 12.72 -6.43
N PHE A 370 -9.50 13.39 -6.39
CA PHE A 370 -9.60 14.79 -6.03
C PHE A 370 -10.11 14.91 -4.60
N ASP A 371 -9.54 15.86 -3.85
CA ASP A 371 -10.08 16.21 -2.55
C ASP A 371 -11.35 17.06 -2.67
N HIS A 372 -11.48 17.87 -3.72
CA HIS A 372 -12.70 18.59 -4.00
C HIS A 372 -13.75 17.69 -4.68
N ALA A 373 -15.02 18.02 -4.49
CA ALA A 373 -16.11 17.37 -5.21
C ALA A 373 -16.05 17.68 -6.71
N THR A 374 -16.10 16.63 -7.53
CA THR A 374 -16.13 16.71 -9.01
C THR A 374 -17.54 16.56 -9.59
N SER A 375 -18.54 16.33 -8.74
CA SER A 375 -19.93 16.14 -9.13
C SER A 375 -20.85 16.85 -8.15
N LEU A 376 -21.85 17.55 -8.67
CA LEU A 376 -22.89 18.22 -7.87
C LEU A 376 -23.69 17.26 -6.98
N LYS A 377 -23.65 15.96 -7.28
CA LYS A 377 -24.28 14.91 -6.45
C LYS A 377 -23.44 14.52 -5.23
N SER A 378 -22.20 15.01 -5.13
CA SER A 378 -21.31 14.70 -4.00
C SER A 378 -21.96 15.12 -2.68
N PRO A 379 -21.84 14.30 -1.61
CA PRO A 379 -22.27 14.69 -0.28
C PRO A 379 -21.67 16.02 0.22
N LEU A 380 -20.49 16.42 -0.28
CA LEU A 380 -19.86 17.69 0.06
C LEU A 380 -20.73 18.90 -0.32
N TYR A 381 -21.44 18.86 -1.46
CA TYR A 381 -22.37 19.93 -1.83
C TYR A 381 -23.66 19.94 -1.00
N ARG A 382 -23.96 18.86 -0.27
CA ARG A 382 -25.04 18.83 0.73
C ARG A 382 -24.61 19.48 2.04
N MET A 383 -23.31 19.67 2.26
CA MET A 383 -22.80 20.38 3.43
C MET A 383 -22.97 21.88 3.26
N LYS A 384 -23.38 22.56 4.33
CA LYS A 384 -23.50 24.04 4.34
C LYS A 384 -22.16 24.77 4.30
N SER A 385 -21.04 24.05 4.35
CA SER A 385 -19.68 24.59 4.30
C SER A 385 -19.12 24.71 2.87
N GLY A 386 -19.78 24.15 1.86
CA GLY A 386 -19.30 24.19 0.47
C GLY A 386 -18.19 23.17 0.20
N ASN A 387 -17.54 23.30 -0.95
CA ASN A 387 -16.50 22.39 -1.40
C ASN A 387 -15.18 22.61 -0.63
N ARG A 388 -14.26 21.64 -0.70
CA ARG A 388 -12.94 21.71 -0.06
C ARG A 388 -12.04 22.62 -0.88
N ILE A 389 -11.68 23.78 -0.34
CA ILE A 389 -10.86 24.80 -1.02
C ILE A 389 -9.36 24.49 -0.98
N ALA A 390 -8.90 23.83 0.07
CA ALA A 390 -7.48 23.54 0.31
C ALA A 390 -7.29 22.27 1.14
N THR A 391 -6.11 21.68 1.01
CA THR A 391 -5.68 20.54 1.82
C THR A 391 -4.34 20.84 2.47
N VAL A 392 -4.23 20.47 3.76
CA VAL A 392 -2.96 20.36 4.47
C VAL A 392 -2.78 18.90 4.89
N MET A 393 -1.76 18.24 4.36
CA MET A 393 -1.39 16.87 4.70
C MET A 393 -0.05 16.88 5.46
N ILE A 394 -0.04 16.34 6.67
CA ILE A 394 1.14 16.32 7.55
C ILE A 394 1.70 14.90 7.60
N TYR A 395 3.00 14.74 7.37
CA TYR A 395 3.68 13.45 7.52
C TYR A 395 4.04 13.23 9.00
N LEU A 396 3.43 12.21 9.63
CA LEU A 396 3.62 11.90 11.06
C LEU A 396 4.71 10.83 11.30
N SER A 397 5.21 10.20 10.23
CA SER A 397 6.27 9.21 10.28
C SER A 397 7.22 9.37 9.09
N SER A 398 8.41 8.76 9.21
CA SER A 398 9.32 8.56 8.09
C SER A 398 8.94 7.32 7.30
N VAL A 399 9.30 7.29 6.02
CA VAL A 399 9.16 6.13 5.14
C VAL A 399 10.51 5.89 4.48
N GLN A 400 11.05 4.68 4.60
CA GLN A 400 12.35 4.31 4.07
C GLN A 400 12.34 4.27 2.54
N ALA A 401 11.26 3.74 1.95
CA ALA A 401 11.10 3.69 0.50
C ALA A 401 9.63 3.71 0.06
N GLY A 402 9.37 4.34 -1.09
CA GLY A 402 8.02 4.47 -1.65
C GLY A 402 7.19 5.53 -0.93
N GLY A 403 5.86 5.38 -0.93
CA GLY A 403 4.97 6.23 -0.13
C GLY A 403 4.82 7.69 -0.59
N SER A 404 5.42 8.11 -1.70
CA SER A 404 5.33 9.49 -2.21
C SER A 404 3.88 9.91 -2.53
N THR A 405 3.60 11.21 -2.54
CA THR A 405 2.34 11.76 -3.03
C THR A 405 2.52 12.21 -4.47
N ALA A 406 1.87 11.53 -5.42
CA ALA A 406 1.99 11.79 -6.86
C ALA A 406 0.84 12.67 -7.35
N PHE A 407 1.16 13.82 -7.97
CA PHE A 407 0.21 14.69 -8.65
C PHE A 407 0.25 14.37 -10.15
N ILE A 408 -0.79 13.71 -10.63
CA ILE A 408 -0.74 12.93 -11.87
C ILE A 408 -0.72 13.84 -13.09
N TYR A 409 -1.64 14.80 -13.18
CA TYR A 409 -1.72 15.71 -14.32
C TYR A 409 -0.64 16.79 -14.26
N ALA A 410 -0.23 17.20 -13.06
CA ALA A 410 0.91 18.11 -12.89
C ALA A 410 2.29 17.44 -13.07
N ASN A 411 2.32 16.11 -13.23
CA ASN A 411 3.51 15.31 -13.53
C ASN A 411 4.69 15.51 -12.55
N PHE A 412 4.39 15.50 -11.24
CA PHE A 412 5.41 15.49 -10.20
C PHE A 412 4.97 14.67 -8.98
N SER A 413 5.93 14.28 -8.15
CA SER A 413 5.67 13.59 -6.89
C SER A 413 6.50 14.20 -5.76
N VAL A 414 5.92 14.18 -4.56
CA VAL A 414 6.54 14.70 -3.34
C VAL A 414 6.90 13.53 -2.45
N PRO A 415 8.18 13.36 -2.07
CA PRO A 415 8.58 12.31 -1.16
C PRO A 415 7.99 12.54 0.24
N VAL A 416 7.93 11.48 1.04
CA VAL A 416 7.56 11.60 2.46
C VAL A 416 8.70 12.30 3.18
N VAL A 417 8.40 13.45 3.80
CA VAL A 417 9.35 14.19 4.63
C VAL A 417 8.78 14.23 6.03
N LYS A 418 9.35 13.42 6.93
CA LYS A 418 8.88 13.30 8.32
C LYS A 418 8.71 14.71 8.92
N ASN A 419 7.61 14.91 9.64
CA ASN A 419 7.28 16.15 10.34
C ASN A 419 6.99 17.36 9.45
N ALA A 420 7.01 17.21 8.12
CA ALA A 420 6.64 18.28 7.20
C ALA A 420 5.14 18.27 6.89
N ALA A 421 4.60 19.43 6.50
CA ALA A 421 3.24 19.58 5.99
C ALA A 421 3.25 19.96 4.52
N LEU A 422 2.56 19.18 3.70
CA LEU A 422 2.28 19.47 2.30
C LEU A 422 0.96 20.25 2.20
N PHE A 423 1.00 21.37 1.47
CA PHE A 423 -0.16 22.22 1.26
C PHE A 423 -0.42 22.41 -0.24
N TRP A 424 -1.69 22.36 -0.63
CA TRP A 424 -2.12 22.77 -1.96
C TRP A 424 -3.56 23.33 -1.95
N TRP A 425 -3.87 24.11 -2.98
CA TRP A 425 -5.23 24.56 -3.24
C TRP A 425 -5.96 23.54 -4.10
N ASN A 426 -7.14 23.11 -3.68
CA ASN A 426 -7.98 22.18 -4.45
C ASN A 426 -8.84 22.90 -5.49
N LEU A 427 -9.16 24.18 -5.22
CA LEU A 427 -9.96 25.03 -6.08
C LEU A 427 -9.13 26.20 -6.58
N ARG A 428 -9.39 26.59 -7.83
CA ARG A 428 -8.98 27.86 -8.45
C ARG A 428 -9.60 29.06 -7.72
N ARG A 429 -9.13 30.28 -7.97
CA ARG A 429 -9.70 31.48 -7.33
C ARG A 429 -11.15 31.75 -7.75
N SER A 430 -11.55 31.27 -8.92
CA SER A 430 -12.92 31.21 -9.42
C SER A 430 -13.83 30.25 -8.64
N GLY A 431 -13.28 29.39 -7.78
CA GLY A 431 -14.02 28.33 -7.09
C GLY A 431 -14.15 27.04 -7.89
N ALA A 432 -13.71 27.02 -9.16
CA ALA A 432 -13.67 25.81 -9.97
C ALA A 432 -12.64 24.81 -9.41
N GLY A 433 -12.95 23.51 -9.49
CA GLY A 433 -12.01 22.44 -9.15
C GLY A 433 -10.75 22.49 -10.01
N ASP A 434 -9.58 22.39 -9.40
CA ASP A 434 -8.32 22.37 -10.13
C ASP A 434 -7.94 20.96 -10.57
N GLY A 435 -8.04 20.69 -11.88
CA GLY A 435 -7.74 19.38 -12.46
C GLY A 435 -6.31 18.90 -12.18
N ASP A 436 -5.35 19.81 -12.06
CA ASP A 436 -3.94 19.45 -11.84
C ASP A 436 -3.66 18.93 -10.42
N THR A 437 -4.65 19.02 -9.54
CA THR A 437 -4.61 18.49 -8.16
C THR A 437 -5.03 17.03 -8.05
N LEU A 438 -5.30 16.34 -9.17
CA LEU A 438 -5.51 14.89 -9.16
C LEU A 438 -4.26 14.22 -8.57
N HIS A 439 -4.40 13.62 -7.39
CA HIS A 439 -3.26 13.08 -6.66
C HIS A 439 -3.55 11.73 -6.03
N GLY A 440 -2.50 10.94 -5.82
CA GLY A 440 -2.57 9.62 -5.19
C GLY A 440 -1.38 9.38 -4.27
N ALA A 441 -1.57 8.50 -3.28
CA ALA A 441 -0.49 8.04 -2.42
C ALA A 441 0.13 6.78 -3.03
N CYS A 442 1.39 6.87 -3.47
CA CYS A 442 2.17 5.72 -3.92
C CYS A 442 2.23 4.65 -2.82
N PRO A 443 2.25 3.35 -3.18
CA PRO A 443 2.34 2.28 -2.19
C PRO A 443 3.60 2.42 -1.35
N VAL A 444 3.49 2.17 -0.05
CA VAL A 444 4.66 2.13 0.83
C VAL A 444 5.49 0.89 0.50
N LEU A 445 6.73 1.09 0.05
CA LEU A 445 7.64 -0.02 -0.30
C LEU A 445 8.37 -0.53 0.94
N ALA A 446 8.78 0.36 1.83
CA ALA A 446 9.34 0.02 3.13
C ALA A 446 9.09 1.14 4.14
N GLY A 447 8.69 0.76 5.35
CA GLY A 447 8.29 1.64 6.43
C GLY A 447 6.82 1.63 6.74
N ASP A 448 6.45 2.45 7.71
CA ASP A 448 5.07 2.72 8.07
C ASP A 448 4.70 4.18 7.83
N LYS A 449 3.77 4.43 6.89
CA LYS A 449 3.34 5.80 6.53
C LYS A 449 2.10 6.20 7.33
N TRP A 450 2.29 7.19 8.21
CA TRP A 450 1.23 7.91 8.90
C TRP A 450 1.12 9.33 8.36
N VAL A 451 -0.10 9.76 8.08
CA VAL A 451 -0.39 11.14 7.71
C VAL A 451 -1.59 11.69 8.48
N ALA A 452 -1.65 13.00 8.64
CA ALA A 452 -2.84 13.71 9.07
C ALA A 452 -3.32 14.70 8.00
N ASN A 453 -4.55 14.55 7.55
CA ASN A 453 -5.21 15.43 6.60
C ASN A 453 -6.11 16.44 7.33
N LYS A 454 -6.00 17.70 6.92
CA LYS A 454 -6.93 18.76 7.29
C LYS A 454 -7.50 19.36 6.01
N TRP A 455 -8.80 19.12 5.79
CA TRP A 455 -9.54 19.72 4.69
C TRP A 455 -10.24 20.99 5.15
N ILE A 456 -10.08 22.05 4.37
CA ILE A 456 -10.64 23.37 4.65
C ILE A 456 -11.68 23.65 3.56
N HIS A 457 -12.84 24.18 3.94
CA HIS A 457 -13.95 24.47 3.04
C HIS A 457 -13.94 25.91 2.54
N GLU A 458 -14.63 26.16 1.43
CA GLU A 458 -14.66 27.47 0.76
C GLU A 458 -15.54 28.52 1.44
N HIS A 459 -16.65 28.13 2.08
CA HIS A 459 -17.49 29.10 2.80
C HIS A 459 -16.78 29.61 4.05
N GLY A 460 -16.99 30.90 4.37
CA GLY A 460 -16.31 31.58 5.48
C GLY A 460 -14.90 32.10 5.14
N GLN A 461 -14.46 31.91 3.89
CA GLN A 461 -13.15 32.34 3.40
C GLN A 461 -13.23 33.53 2.42
N GLU A 462 -14.41 34.11 2.20
CA GLU A 462 -14.70 35.08 1.13
C GLU A 462 -13.78 36.31 1.21
N PHE A 463 -13.48 36.76 2.42
CA PHE A 463 -12.60 37.90 2.67
C PHE A 463 -11.13 37.50 2.92
N ARG A 464 -10.85 36.21 3.06
CA ARG A 464 -9.50 35.66 3.31
C ARG A 464 -8.84 35.23 2.01
N ARG A 465 -9.61 34.72 1.06
CA ARG A 465 -9.18 34.30 -0.27
C ARG A 465 -10.14 34.88 -1.33
N PRO A 466 -10.00 36.17 -1.67
CA PRO A 466 -10.86 36.80 -2.66
C PRO A 466 -10.67 36.16 -4.05
N CYS A 467 -11.74 36.17 -4.84
CA CYS A 467 -11.73 35.72 -6.23
C CYS A 467 -10.73 36.51 -7.08
N GLY A 468 -10.23 35.86 -8.13
CA GLY A 468 -9.37 36.50 -9.13
C GLY A 468 -10.18 37.49 -9.97
N ALA A 469 -9.47 38.41 -10.64
CA ALA A 469 -10.08 39.26 -11.64
C ALA A 469 -10.36 38.49 -12.95
N ASP A 470 -9.60 37.43 -13.20
CA ASP A 470 -9.82 36.50 -14.31
C ASP A 470 -10.81 35.40 -13.89
N PRO A 471 -11.90 35.17 -14.64
CA PRO A 471 -12.81 34.05 -14.39
C PRO A 471 -12.17 32.66 -14.49
N SER A 472 -10.97 32.56 -15.10
CA SER A 472 -10.21 31.32 -15.27
C SER A 472 -9.12 31.08 -14.22
N ASP A 473 -8.83 32.09 -13.37
CA ASP A 473 -7.89 32.00 -12.24
C ASP A 473 -8.41 31.14 -11.08
#